data_AF-A0A4C1U657-F1
#
_entry.id   AF-A0A4C1U657-F1
#
_cell.length_a   1.000
_cell.length_b   1.000
_cell.length_c   1.000
_cell.angle_alpha   90.00
_cell.angle_beta   90.00
_cell.angle_gamma   90.00
#
_symmetry.space_group_name_H-M   'P 1'
#
loop_
_entity.id
_entity.type
_entity.pdbx_description
1 polymer ?
#
loop_
_entity_poly.entity_id
_entity_poly.type
_entity_poly.pdbx_seq_one_letter_code
_entity_poly.pdbx_strand_id
1 'polypeptide(L)'
;MFNVRSSNLGSYKRSRALRVCQNRMESSMLNNKLQDKIKLTNIRSETKVEDVTYTVKKLNWVGHTISKKKKWTKEVIVWCPRDGKRRKSKNQMGR
;
A
#
# COMPACT_ATOMS: atom_id res chain seq x y z
N MET A 1 -12.22 -3.01 -25.82
CA MET A 1 -12.78 -2.47 -24.56
C MET A 1 -12.35 -3.40 -23.42
N PHE A 2 -11.29 -3.07 -22.67
CA PHE A 2 -10.81 -3.91 -21.58
C PHE A 2 -11.64 -3.69 -20.31
N ASN A 3 -12.00 -4.80 -19.67
CA ASN A 3 -13.06 -4.92 -18.68
C ASN A 3 -12.63 -4.36 -17.31
N VAL A 4 -12.97 -3.09 -17.04
CA VAL A 4 -12.67 -2.35 -15.79
C VAL A 4 -13.31 -3.00 -14.53
N ARG A 5 -14.25 -3.93 -14.70
CA ARG A 5 -14.95 -4.59 -13.58
C ARG A 5 -14.10 -5.62 -12.82
N SER A 6 -13.14 -6.29 -13.47
CA SER A 6 -12.36 -7.36 -12.83
C SER A 6 -11.24 -6.83 -11.91
N SER A 7 -10.62 -5.71 -12.26
CA SER A 7 -9.55 -5.07 -11.49
C SER A 7 -10.02 -4.48 -10.15
N ASN A 8 -11.25 -3.96 -10.10
CA ASN A 8 -11.85 -3.47 -8.85
C ASN A 8 -12.16 -4.61 -7.87
N LEU A 9 -12.33 -5.85 -8.37
CA LEU A 9 -12.66 -6.98 -7.52
C LEU A 9 -11.50 -7.37 -6.56
N GLY A 10 -10.25 -7.19 -6.98
CA GLY A 10 -9.09 -7.47 -6.12
C GLY A 10 -8.86 -6.43 -5.02
N SER A 11 -9.32 -5.19 -5.22
CA SER A 11 -9.15 -4.09 -4.27
C SER A 11 -10.14 -4.18 -3.10
N TYR A 12 -11.43 -4.45 -3.38
CA TYR A 12 -12.44 -4.54 -2.31
C TYR A 12 -12.13 -5.69 -1.35
N LYS A 13 -11.67 -6.84 -1.85
CA LYS A 13 -11.32 -8.01 -1.02
C LYS A 13 -10.23 -7.66 0.00
N ARG A 14 -9.19 -6.95 -0.43
CA ARG A 14 -8.09 -6.48 0.42
C ARG A 14 -8.58 -5.47 1.46
N SER A 15 -9.42 -4.50 1.07
CA SER A 15 -9.98 -3.52 2.01
C SER A 15 -10.88 -4.16 3.08
N ARG A 16 -11.63 -5.21 2.72
CA ARG A 16 -12.50 -5.93 3.65
C ARG A 16 -11.68 -6.69 4.70
N ALA A 17 -10.63 -7.38 4.28
CA ALA A 17 -9.74 -8.10 5.18
C ALA A 17 -9.10 -7.15 6.22
N LEU A 18 -8.60 -5.99 5.78
CA LEU A 18 -8.04 -4.98 6.67
C LEU A 18 -9.06 -4.50 7.71
N ARG A 19 -10.30 -4.23 7.29
CA ARG A 19 -11.37 -3.79 8.20
C ARG A 19 -11.74 -4.87 9.22
N VAL A 20 -11.75 -6.15 8.83
CA VAL A 20 -11.98 -7.27 9.75
C VAL A 20 -10.86 -7.36 10.78
N CYS A 21 -9.59 -7.26 10.35
CA CYS A 21 -8.45 -7.24 11.25
C CYS A 21 -8.54 -6.08 12.24
N GLN A 22 -8.81 -4.86 11.76
CA GLN A 22 -8.97 -3.67 12.60
C GLN A 22 -10.06 -3.89 13.66
N ASN A 23 -11.25 -4.32 13.26
CA ASN A 23 -12.35 -4.56 14.19
C ASN A 23 -11.96 -5.57 15.28
N ARG A 24 -11.25 -6.65 14.92
CA ARG A 24 -10.82 -7.67 15.88
C ARG A 24 -9.76 -7.16 16.85
N MET A 25 -8.83 -6.34 16.37
CA MET A 25 -7.84 -5.67 17.22
C MET A 25 -8.52 -4.72 18.21
N GLU A 26 -9.42 -3.86 17.73
CA GLU A 26 -10.16 -2.92 18.59
C GLU A 26 -11.01 -3.65 19.64
N SER A 27 -11.69 -4.75 19.26
CA SER A 27 -12.39 -5.60 20.23
C SER A 27 -11.45 -6.19 21.29
N SER A 28 -10.25 -6.61 20.89
CA SER A 28 -9.26 -7.17 21.80
C SER A 28 -8.68 -6.11 22.75
N MET A 29 -8.50 -4.87 22.30
CA MET A 29 -8.02 -3.76 23.13
C MET A 29 -8.96 -3.44 24.29
N LEU A 30 -10.26 -3.62 24.07
CA LEU A 30 -11.31 -3.42 25.08
C LEU A 30 -11.65 -4.71 25.85
N ASN A 31 -10.95 -5.81 25.57
CA ASN A 31 -11.21 -7.14 26.15
C ASN A 31 -12.66 -7.66 25.93
N ASN A 32 -13.28 -7.24 24.83
CA ASN A 32 -14.67 -7.60 24.49
C ASN A 32 -14.75 -9.03 23.96
N LYS A 33 -15.72 -9.80 24.47
CA LYS A 33 -16.03 -11.14 23.99
C LYS A 33 -17.14 -11.08 22.94
N LEU A 34 -17.22 -12.11 22.09
CA LEU A 34 -18.31 -12.24 21.11
C LEU A 34 -19.70 -12.34 21.77
N GLN A 35 -19.75 -12.83 23.02
CA GLN A 35 -20.97 -12.97 23.81
C GLN A 35 -21.59 -11.64 24.20
N ASP A 36 -20.77 -10.59 24.35
CA ASP A 36 -21.21 -9.27 24.80
C ASP A 36 -22.04 -8.57 23.70
N LYS A 37 -21.96 -9.06 22.46
CA LYS A 37 -22.71 -8.57 21.28
C LYS A 37 -22.63 -7.04 21.11
N ILE A 38 -21.50 -6.46 21.52
CA ILE A 38 -21.26 -5.02 21.45
C ILE A 38 -21.14 -4.61 19.99
N LYS A 39 -21.84 -3.53 19.64
CA LYS A 39 -21.83 -2.99 18.28
C LYS A 39 -20.45 -2.39 17.97
N LEU A 40 -19.98 -2.61 16.75
CA LEU A 40 -18.71 -2.04 16.25
C LEU A 40 -18.69 -0.50 16.30
N THR A 41 -19.84 0.15 16.19
CA THR A 41 -19.95 1.62 16.33
C THR A 41 -19.51 2.10 17.70
N ASN A 42 -19.85 1.35 18.75
CA ASN A 42 -19.52 1.70 20.13
C ASN A 42 -18.02 1.47 20.39
N ILE A 43 -17.50 0.34 19.91
CA ILE A 43 -16.06 0.00 19.97
C ILE A 43 -15.21 1.10 19.30
N ARG A 44 -15.66 1.61 18.14
CA ARG A 44 -14.96 2.69 17.44
C ARG A 44 -15.05 4.04 18.15
N SER A 45 -16.18 4.37 18.77
CA SER A 45 -16.31 5.61 19.54
C SER A 45 -15.43 5.62 20.79
N GLU A 46 -15.20 4.45 21.39
CA GLU A 46 -14.36 4.30 22.58
C GLU A 46 -12.87 4.31 22.22
N THR A 47 -12.46 3.52 21.22
CA THR A 47 -11.04 3.38 20.85
C THR A 47 -10.48 4.57 20.09
N LYS A 48 -11.32 5.31 19.34
CA LYS A 48 -10.94 6.47 18.52
C LYS A 48 -9.76 6.20 17.55
N VAL A 49 -9.56 4.94 17.17
CA VAL A 49 -8.53 4.52 16.22
C VAL A 49 -8.92 4.98 14.81
N GLU A 50 -7.97 5.50 14.04
CA GLU A 50 -8.21 5.91 12.65
C GLU A 50 -8.59 4.71 11.75
N ASP A 51 -9.48 4.92 10.76
CA ASP A 51 -9.88 3.86 9.83
C ASP A 51 -8.69 3.46 8.92
N VAL A 52 -8.35 2.17 8.91
CA VAL A 52 -7.25 1.59 8.13
C VAL A 52 -7.38 1.85 6.63
N THR A 53 -8.59 1.96 6.11
CA THR A 53 -8.82 2.23 4.69
C THR A 53 -8.45 3.66 4.33
N TYR A 54 -8.63 4.60 5.26
CA TYR A 54 -8.20 5.99 5.10
C TYR A 54 -6.68 6.09 5.18
N THR A 55 -6.06 5.46 6.16
CA THR A 55 -4.60 5.48 6.33
C THR A 55 -3.88 4.84 5.15
N VAL A 56 -4.34 3.69 4.64
CA VAL A 56 -3.77 3.05 3.45
C VAL A 56 -3.90 3.94 2.21
N LYS A 57 -5.03 4.61 2.01
CA LYS A 57 -5.19 5.57 0.90
C LYS A 57 -4.22 6.74 1.03
N LYS A 58 -4.09 7.30 2.23
CA LYS A 58 -3.16 8.39 2.54
C LYS A 58 -1.72 7.97 2.26
N LEU A 59 -1.31 6.78 2.72
CA LEU A 59 0.02 6.23 2.48
C LEU A 59 0.30 5.95 1.01
N ASN A 60 -0.67 5.44 0.26
CA ASN A 60 -0.52 5.26 -1.19
C ASN A 60 -0.30 6.61 -1.90
N TRP A 61 -1.01 7.66 -1.48
CA TRP A 61 -0.86 8.99 -2.05
C TRP A 61 0.46 9.65 -1.65
N VAL A 62 0.88 9.51 -0.39
CA VAL A 62 2.18 9.98 0.10
C VAL A 62 3.31 9.24 -0.61
N GLY A 63 3.24 7.92 -0.70
CA GLY A 63 4.20 7.09 -1.43
C GLY A 63 4.31 7.50 -2.90
N HIS A 64 3.18 7.77 -3.55
CA HIS A 64 3.15 8.31 -4.92
C HIS A 64 3.83 9.67 -5.01
N THR A 65 3.60 10.55 -4.04
CA THR A 65 4.19 11.89 -4.00
C THR A 65 5.70 11.85 -3.74
N ILE A 66 6.16 10.99 -2.83
CA ILE A 66 7.59 10.75 -2.55
C ILE A 66 8.27 10.13 -3.78
N SER A 67 7.64 9.13 -4.41
CA SER A 67 8.15 8.46 -5.61
C SER A 67 8.35 9.45 -6.78
N LYS A 68 7.47 10.45 -6.91
CA LYS A 68 7.62 11.51 -7.90
C LYS A 68 8.75 12.49 -7.59
N LYS A 69 8.99 12.80 -6.31
CA LYS A 69 9.97 13.82 -5.88
C LYS A 69 11.39 13.28 -5.75
N LYS A 70 11.56 12.10 -5.16
CA LYS A 70 12.87 11.47 -4.93
C LYS A 70 12.92 10.10 -5.58
N LYS A 71 13.45 10.06 -6.80
CA LYS A 71 13.86 8.79 -7.41
C LYS A 71 15.17 8.39 -6.74
N TRP A 72 15.10 7.48 -5.77
CA TRP A 72 16.28 6.85 -5.15
C TRP A 72 17.27 6.38 -6.22
N THR A 73 16.77 5.92 -7.38
CA THR A 73 17.57 5.58 -8.56
C THR A 73 18.50 6.70 -9.02
N LYS A 74 18.07 7.97 -8.99
CA LYS A 74 18.91 9.11 -9.38
C LYS A 74 19.99 9.38 -8.33
N GLU A 75 19.64 9.36 -7.05
CA GLU A 75 20.61 9.54 -5.95
C GLU A 75 21.66 8.41 -5.98
N VAL A 76 21.26 7.17 -6.21
CA VAL A 76 22.16 6.01 -6.38
C VAL A 76 23.02 6.12 -7.64
N ILE A 77 22.50 6.65 -8.75
CA ILE A 77 23.31 6.94 -9.96
C ILE A 77 24.35 8.03 -9.70
N VAL A 78 24.00 9.05 -8.91
CA VAL A 78 24.95 10.12 -8.53
C VAL A 78 26.03 9.57 -7.58
N TRP A 79 25.66 8.66 -6.67
CA TRP A 79 26.60 8.05 -5.71
C TRP A 79 27.53 6.99 -6.34
N CYS A 80 27.04 6.25 -7.34
CA CYS A 80 27.87 5.42 -8.21
C CYS A 80 27.81 5.96 -9.65
N PRO A 81 28.62 6.99 -9.97
CA PRO A 81 28.68 7.54 -11.31
C PRO A 81 28.99 6.43 -12.32
N ARG A 82 28.12 6.25 -13.31
CA ARG A 82 28.42 5.38 -14.47
C ARG A 82 29.31 6.15 -15.46
N ASP A 83 30.45 6.67 -14.99
CA ASP A 83 31.38 7.43 -15.83
C ASP A 83 32.21 6.53 -16.77
N GLY A 84 31.86 5.25 -16.87
CA GLY A 84 32.41 4.32 -17.85
C GLY A 84 31.65 4.35 -19.17
N LYS A 85 32.37 4.55 -20.29
CA LYS A 85 31.82 4.33 -21.65
C LYS A 85 31.20 2.94 -21.73
N ARG A 86 29.87 2.86 -21.91
CA ARG A 86 29.16 1.59 -22.16
C ARG A 86 29.80 0.92 -23.37
N ARG A 87 30.49 -0.22 -23.17
CA ARG A 87 30.95 -1.06 -24.28
C ARG A 87 29.71 -1.45 -25.10
N LYS A 88 29.63 -0.99 -26.36
CA LYS A 88 28.65 -1.52 -27.32
C LYS A 88 28.94 -3.02 -27.45
N SER A 89 27.95 -3.86 -27.16
CA SER A 89 28.04 -5.29 -27.43
C SER A 89 28.34 -5.48 -28.92
N LYS A 90 29.37 -6.28 -29.23
CA LYS A 90 29.88 -6.55 -30.58
C LYS A 90 28.96 -7.47 -31.40
N ASN A 91 27.64 -7.31 -31.31
CA ASN A 91 26.68 -8.14 -32.04
C ASN A 91 25.76 -7.26 -32.89
N GLN A 92 26.33 -6.54 -33.85
CA GLN A 92 25.66 -6.14 -35.09
C GLN A 92 26.72 -6.00 -36.18
N MET A 93 27.08 -7.12 -36.81
CA MET A 93 27.38 -7.23 -38.25
C MET A 93 27.78 -8.67 -38.54
N GLY A 94 26.95 -9.32 -39.35
CA GLY A 94 27.02 -10.71 -39.78
C GLY A 94 25.78 -11.02 -40.62
N ARG A 95 25.55 -10.17 -41.64
CA ARG A 95 24.87 -10.53 -42.87
C ARG A 95 25.96 -10.75 -43.90
#